data_AF-A0AAV6LS20-F1
#
_entry.id   AF-A0AAV6LS20-F1
#
_cell.length_a   1.000
_cell.length_b   1.000
_cell.length_c   1.000
_cell.angle_alpha   90.00
_cell.angle_beta   90.00
_cell.angle_gamma   90.00
#
_symmetry.space_group_name_H-M   'P 1'
#
loop_
_entity.id
_entity.type
_entity.pdbx_description
1 polymer ?
#
loop_
_entity_poly.entity_id
_entity_poly.type
_entity_poly.pdbx_seq_one_letter_code
_entity_poly.pdbx_strand_id
1 'polypeptide(L)'
;MLPWGGLSCCLGAAALYLLGRNSGRDAEVLKSVTRVSQLKDLAGLLDTAIKVLPFVITASGRVGSDTPINCKDSGLQGVIVEVTAEQHFLKHNEAGSWIQDSALMLSGCEEASWYLDDGTGRVYVIGARGATGLVLAVGSEKFEESGQSIVRGTLDYLQGLKMLGIKRTERVLPVGMPLTVVGEAVKDDIGTVRIQRPHKGPFYVTHKTIDQLIAHLGKWARLYKYASMGLTLFGAYLLAKHAFQYVMERRCHWELRKRLSVIVFEIRPVTFFFPSGHALCLGVLMSSVMSGGPVAITRTSAHPSAVTNDDGFSRLAFGDLRHPLEFKWAFSRVLAAAAKRQRQDNESSDGKAENGSESDSSKKDRLMPNLCVICLEQEYNSVFVPCGHMCCCTSCSSHLTNCPLCRGRIEQVVRTFRH
;
A
#
# COMPACT_ATOMS: atom_id res chain seq x y z
N MET A 1 -9.22 21.96 -7.92
CA MET A 1 -8.55 20.65 -7.68
C MET A 1 -9.50 19.76 -6.88
N LEU A 2 -9.59 18.47 -7.22
CA LEU A 2 -10.49 17.54 -6.50
C LEU A 2 -10.01 17.32 -5.05
N PRO A 3 -10.93 17.21 -4.07
CA PRO A 3 -10.59 16.94 -2.67
C PRO A 3 -10.24 15.46 -2.48
N TRP A 4 -9.03 15.07 -2.87
CA TRP A 4 -8.53 13.70 -2.75
C TRP A 4 -8.62 13.13 -1.33
N GLY A 5 -8.51 13.97 -0.29
CA GLY A 5 -8.63 13.55 1.11
C GLY A 5 -10.06 13.18 1.54
N GLY A 6 -11.07 13.88 1.04
CA GLY A 6 -12.47 13.51 1.30
C GLY A 6 -12.84 12.22 0.57
N LEU A 7 -12.41 12.10 -0.68
CA LEU A 7 -12.67 10.92 -1.51
C LEU A 7 -12.01 9.65 -0.95
N SER A 8 -10.75 9.74 -0.53
CA SER A 8 -10.04 8.58 0.06
C SER A 8 -10.68 8.13 1.37
N CYS A 9 -11.17 9.07 2.19
CA CYS A 9 -11.86 8.76 3.43
C CYS A 9 -13.19 8.04 3.18
N CYS A 10 -13.98 8.49 2.20
CA CYS A 10 -15.21 7.80 1.80
C CYS A 10 -14.96 6.40 1.21
N LEU A 11 -13.91 6.24 0.40
CA LEU A 11 -13.51 4.93 -0.13
C LEU A 11 -13.05 4.00 1.00
N GLY A 12 -12.27 4.49 1.95
CA GLY A 12 -11.88 3.75 3.15
C GLY A 12 -13.09 3.36 4.01
N ALA A 13 -14.06 4.26 4.17
CA ALA A 13 -15.30 3.97 4.86
C ALA A 13 -16.11 2.85 4.18
N ALA A 14 -16.20 2.88 2.85
CA ALA A 14 -16.87 1.84 2.07
C ALA A 14 -16.15 0.48 2.21
N ALA A 15 -14.82 0.45 2.14
CA ALA A 15 -14.04 -0.75 2.34
C ALA A 15 -14.25 -1.36 3.75
N LEU A 16 -14.20 -0.55 4.80
CA LEU A 16 -14.49 -1.00 6.17
C LEU A 16 -15.93 -1.47 6.34
N TYR A 17 -16.90 -0.83 5.67
CA TYR A 17 -18.30 -1.28 5.70
C TYR A 17 -18.44 -2.68 5.10
N LEU A 18 -17.80 -2.94 3.96
CA LEU A 18 -17.83 -4.24 3.30
C LEU A 18 -17.17 -5.33 4.16
N LEU A 19 -16.03 -5.04 4.77
CA LEU A 19 -15.36 -5.94 5.71
C LEU A 19 -16.25 -6.24 6.92
N GLY A 20 -16.81 -5.20 7.55
CA GLY A 20 -17.72 -5.35 8.68
C GLY A 20 -18.99 -6.15 8.34
N ARG A 21 -19.53 -5.95 7.13
CA ARG A 21 -20.68 -6.72 6.63
C ARG A 21 -20.32 -8.18 6.40
N ASN A 22 -19.12 -8.47 5.88
CA ASN A 22 -18.67 -9.85 5.69
C ASN A 22 -18.49 -10.56 7.03
N SER A 23 -17.74 -9.97 7.97
CA SER A 23 -17.57 -10.54 9.32
C SER A 23 -18.89 -10.71 10.07
N GLY A 24 -19.84 -9.79 9.87
CA GLY A 24 -21.19 -9.91 10.42
C GLY A 24 -21.98 -11.06 9.80
N ARG A 25 -21.91 -11.23 8.48
CA ARG A 25 -22.53 -12.37 7.78
C ARG A 25 -21.95 -13.70 8.23
N ASP A 26 -20.64 -13.80 8.34
CA ASP A 26 -19.96 -15.02 8.81
C ASP A 26 -20.40 -15.37 10.24
N ALA A 27 -20.52 -14.38 11.14
CA ALA A 27 -21.01 -14.61 12.49
C ALA A 27 -22.47 -15.11 12.52
N GLU A 28 -23.36 -14.59 11.67
CA GLU A 28 -24.74 -15.07 11.57
C GLU A 28 -24.83 -16.47 10.97
N VAL A 29 -24.03 -16.78 9.94
CA VAL A 29 -23.92 -18.14 9.39
C VAL A 29 -23.47 -19.11 10.49
N LEU A 30 -22.42 -18.77 11.23
CA LEU A 30 -21.91 -19.61 12.34
C LEU A 30 -22.92 -19.81 13.48
N LYS A 31 -23.84 -18.86 13.72
CA LYS A 31 -24.93 -19.05 14.68
C LYS A 31 -25.99 -20.03 14.18
N SER A 32 -26.25 -20.04 12.87
CA SER A 32 -27.25 -20.92 12.25
C SER A 32 -26.75 -22.36 12.03
N VAL A 33 -25.43 -22.57 12.02
CA VAL A 33 -24.81 -23.88 11.82
C VAL A 33 -25.15 -24.83 12.95
N THR A 34 -25.46 -26.09 12.59
CA THR A 34 -25.77 -27.14 13.56
C THR A 34 -24.54 -27.47 14.40
N ARG A 35 -24.68 -27.35 15.72
CA ARG A 35 -23.65 -27.70 16.70
C ARG A 35 -23.76 -29.18 17.04
N VAL A 36 -22.70 -29.93 16.80
CA VAL A 36 -22.64 -31.36 17.09
C VAL A 36 -21.97 -31.54 18.45
N SER A 37 -22.73 -32.02 19.44
CA SER A 37 -22.21 -32.28 20.80
C SER A 37 -21.54 -33.65 20.93
N GLN A 38 -21.98 -34.64 20.15
CA GLN A 38 -21.39 -35.98 20.07
C GLN A 38 -21.17 -36.36 18.60
N LEU A 39 -19.93 -36.71 18.25
CA LEU A 39 -19.56 -37.09 16.88
C LEU A 39 -20.26 -38.38 16.43
N LYS A 40 -20.67 -39.27 17.35
CA LYS A 40 -21.42 -40.49 16.99
C LYS A 40 -22.76 -40.18 16.31
N ASP A 41 -23.44 -39.12 16.75
CA ASP A 41 -24.79 -38.78 16.28
C ASP A 41 -24.74 -38.12 14.89
N LEU A 42 -23.55 -37.73 14.45
CA LEU A 42 -23.35 -37.04 13.18
C LEU A 42 -23.77 -37.90 11.99
N ALA A 43 -23.48 -39.21 12.01
CA ALA A 43 -23.88 -40.10 10.93
C ALA A 43 -25.41 -40.16 10.77
N GLY A 44 -26.16 -40.20 11.88
CA GLY A 44 -27.62 -40.20 11.86
C GLY A 44 -28.23 -38.86 11.46
N LEU A 45 -27.58 -37.75 11.85
CA LEU A 45 -27.97 -36.41 11.41
C LEU A 45 -27.76 -36.22 9.90
N LEU A 46 -26.65 -36.72 9.35
CA LEU A 46 -26.43 -36.70 7.90
C LEU A 46 -27.49 -37.53 7.18
N ASP A 47 -27.78 -38.75 7.63
CA ASP A 47 -28.78 -39.61 6.99
C ASP A 47 -30.20 -38.96 6.95
N THR A 48 -30.49 -38.08 7.91
CA THR A 48 -31.73 -37.29 7.94
C THR A 48 -31.65 -36.04 7.05
N ALA A 49 -30.49 -35.39 6.97
CA ALA A 49 -30.26 -34.12 6.30
C ALA A 49 -29.96 -34.24 4.79
N ILE A 50 -29.60 -35.43 4.28
CA ILE A 50 -29.26 -35.69 2.86
C ILE A 50 -30.33 -35.20 1.86
N LYS A 51 -31.55 -34.91 2.30
CA LYS A 51 -32.63 -34.43 1.42
C LYS A 51 -32.58 -32.93 1.08
N VAL A 52 -31.82 -32.08 1.79
CA VAL A 52 -31.86 -30.63 1.54
C VAL A 52 -30.51 -29.91 1.83
N LEU A 53 -29.76 -29.58 0.76
CA LEU A 53 -28.64 -28.60 0.72
C LEU A 53 -27.35 -28.94 1.53
N PRO A 54 -26.18 -28.34 1.18
CA PRO A 54 -24.89 -28.64 1.83
C PRO A 54 -24.98 -28.48 3.36
N PHE A 55 -24.73 -29.58 4.06
CA PHE A 55 -24.90 -29.67 5.51
C PHE A 55 -23.63 -29.16 6.21
N VAL A 56 -23.59 -27.85 6.47
CA VAL A 56 -22.50 -27.23 7.23
C VAL A 56 -22.70 -27.49 8.71
N ILE A 57 -21.68 -28.04 9.36
CA ILE A 57 -21.70 -28.39 10.78
C ILE A 57 -20.54 -27.72 11.52
N THR A 58 -20.66 -27.67 12.84
CA THR A 58 -19.51 -27.46 13.72
C THR A 58 -19.23 -28.70 14.53
N ALA A 59 -17.99 -29.18 14.45
CA ALA A 59 -17.47 -30.30 15.21
C ALA A 59 -16.30 -29.85 16.08
N SER A 60 -16.26 -30.32 17.32
CA SER A 60 -15.13 -30.10 18.23
C SER A 60 -14.60 -31.45 18.71
N GLY A 61 -13.28 -31.61 18.71
CA GLY A 61 -12.64 -32.84 19.16
C GLY A 61 -11.14 -32.66 19.33
N ARG A 62 -10.46 -33.75 19.70
CA ARG A 62 -9.00 -33.82 19.73
C ARG A 62 -8.49 -34.27 18.37
N VAL A 63 -7.42 -33.64 17.91
CA VAL A 63 -6.74 -34.04 16.67
C VAL A 63 -6.14 -35.44 16.84
N GLY A 64 -6.50 -36.36 15.96
CA GLY A 64 -5.96 -37.72 15.88
C GLY A 64 -5.46 -38.01 14.46
N SER A 65 -4.51 -38.94 14.32
CA SER A 65 -4.03 -39.40 13.03
C SER A 65 -3.57 -40.84 13.14
N ASP A 66 -3.84 -41.64 12.11
CA ASP A 66 -3.36 -43.02 12.01
C ASP A 66 -1.87 -43.07 11.61
N THR A 67 -1.39 -42.01 10.95
CA THR A 67 -0.01 -41.90 10.43
C THR A 67 0.55 -40.50 10.72
N PRO A 68 0.80 -40.15 11.99
CA PRO A 68 1.30 -38.82 12.33
C PRO A 68 2.71 -38.58 11.77
N ILE A 69 2.98 -37.35 11.36
CA ILE A 69 4.30 -36.91 10.88
C ILE A 69 5.19 -36.68 12.09
N ASN A 70 6.37 -37.31 12.09
CA ASN A 70 7.36 -37.10 13.14
C ASN A 70 8.27 -35.92 12.79
N CYS A 71 8.23 -34.89 13.63
CA CYS A 71 8.99 -33.66 13.45
C CYS A 71 10.45 -33.88 13.85
N LYS A 72 11.39 -33.62 12.93
CA LYS A 72 12.81 -33.96 13.14
C LYS A 72 13.49 -33.04 14.16
N ASP A 73 13.11 -31.76 14.16
CA ASP A 73 13.78 -30.74 14.98
C ASP A 73 13.10 -30.57 16.35
N SER A 74 11.78 -30.67 16.42
CA SER A 74 11.02 -30.56 17.69
C SER A 74 10.77 -31.89 18.41
N GLY A 75 10.85 -33.03 17.71
CA GLY A 75 10.48 -34.35 18.25
C GLY A 75 8.98 -34.52 18.51
N LEU A 76 8.14 -33.57 18.06
CA LEU A 76 6.70 -33.62 18.20
C LEU A 76 6.05 -34.48 17.10
N GLN A 77 4.94 -35.12 17.44
CA GLN A 77 4.08 -35.77 16.46
C GLN A 77 2.99 -34.81 16.00
N GLY A 78 3.04 -34.49 14.72
CA GLY A 78 2.20 -33.51 14.06
C GLY A 78 1.33 -34.10 12.97
N VAL A 79 0.19 -33.48 12.75
CA VAL A 79 -0.69 -33.82 11.64
C VAL A 79 -0.44 -32.92 10.43
N ILE A 80 -0.24 -31.63 10.69
CA ILE A 80 0.18 -30.63 9.71
C ILE A 80 1.52 -30.10 10.19
N VAL A 81 2.53 -30.21 9.35
CA VAL A 81 3.88 -29.69 9.63
C VAL A 81 4.23 -28.70 8.54
N GLU A 82 4.55 -27.47 8.93
CA GLU A 82 5.04 -26.42 8.05
C GLU A 82 6.48 -26.08 8.44
N VAL A 83 7.40 -26.28 7.51
CA VAL A 83 8.82 -25.99 7.70
C VAL A 83 9.17 -24.79 6.85
N THR A 84 9.64 -23.73 7.48
CA THR A 84 10.07 -22.49 6.82
C THR A 84 11.54 -22.23 7.11
N ALA A 85 12.30 -21.86 6.08
CA ALA A 85 13.68 -21.40 6.21
C ALA A 85 13.78 -19.95 5.75
N GLU A 86 14.14 -19.06 6.68
CA GLU A 86 14.32 -17.63 6.45
C GLU A 86 15.80 -17.28 6.53
N GLN A 87 16.34 -16.73 5.45
CA GLN A 87 17.71 -16.24 5.40
C GLN A 87 17.77 -14.83 5.97
N HIS A 88 18.48 -14.65 7.08
CA HIS A 88 18.70 -13.33 7.69
C HIS A 88 20.00 -12.71 7.20
N PHE A 89 19.94 -11.44 6.82
CA PHE A 89 21.08 -10.67 6.33
C PHE A 89 20.96 -9.21 6.76
N LEU A 90 22.09 -8.51 6.76
CA LEU A 90 22.13 -7.06 6.87
C LEU A 90 22.29 -6.46 5.48
N LYS A 91 21.56 -5.40 5.19
CA LYS A 91 21.73 -4.59 3.98
C LYS A 91 21.95 -3.13 4.36
N HIS A 92 22.64 -2.36 3.54
CA HIS A 92 22.70 -0.91 3.75
C HIS A 92 21.37 -0.26 3.38
N ASN A 93 20.89 0.65 4.23
CA ASN A 93 19.86 1.61 3.83
C ASN A 93 20.47 2.75 3.00
N GLU A 94 19.63 3.60 2.41
CA GLU A 94 20.07 4.75 1.60
C GLU A 94 20.97 5.74 2.37
N ALA A 95 20.92 5.72 3.70
CA ALA A 95 21.77 6.52 4.59
C ALA A 95 23.10 5.84 4.96
N GLY A 96 23.42 4.67 4.39
CA GLY A 96 24.65 3.93 4.67
C GLY A 96 24.66 3.17 6.01
N SER A 97 23.54 3.12 6.74
CA SER A 97 23.40 2.35 7.97
C SER A 97 22.97 0.91 7.67
N TRP A 98 23.47 -0.05 8.45
CA TRP A 98 23.08 -1.45 8.36
C TRP A 98 21.67 -1.65 8.91
N ILE A 99 20.78 -2.22 8.09
CA ILE A 99 19.45 -2.67 8.48
C ILE A 99 19.35 -4.18 8.34
N GLN A 100 18.75 -4.83 9.33
CA GLN A 100 18.48 -6.25 9.29
C GLN A 100 17.25 -6.53 8.44
N ASP A 101 17.38 -7.50 7.54
CA ASP A 101 16.31 -7.97 6.67
C ASP A 101 16.32 -9.50 6.63
N SER A 102 15.25 -10.09 6.10
CA SER A 102 15.10 -11.53 5.99
C SER A 102 14.37 -11.90 4.71
N ALA A 103 14.85 -12.94 4.02
CA ALA A 103 14.21 -13.48 2.83
C ALA A 103 13.79 -14.94 3.07
N LEU A 104 12.53 -15.27 2.77
CA LEU A 104 12.05 -16.65 2.83
C LEU A 104 12.66 -17.45 1.70
N MET A 105 13.49 -18.44 2.03
CA MET A 105 14.17 -19.30 1.06
C MET A 105 13.33 -20.52 0.70
N LEU A 106 12.71 -21.13 1.70
CA LEU A 106 11.95 -22.36 1.55
C LEU A 106 10.72 -22.32 2.46
N SER A 107 9.60 -22.79 1.93
CA SER A 107 8.39 -23.10 2.69
C SER A 107 7.87 -24.43 2.19
N GLY A 108 7.99 -25.45 3.04
CA GLY A 108 7.45 -26.78 2.82
C GLY A 108 6.30 -27.02 3.78
N CYS A 109 5.28 -27.74 3.34
CA CYS A 109 4.21 -28.14 4.24
C CYS A 109 3.68 -29.52 3.85
N GLU A 110 3.66 -30.38 4.85
CA GLU A 110 3.20 -31.76 4.77
C GLU A 110 1.95 -31.91 5.65
N GLU A 111 0.94 -32.60 5.12
CA GLU A 111 -0.32 -32.88 5.81
C GLU A 111 -0.56 -34.39 5.73
N ALA A 112 -0.62 -35.05 6.90
CA ALA A 112 -1.02 -36.44 7.00
C ALA A 112 -2.54 -36.56 7.05
N SER A 113 -3.09 -37.76 6.84
CA SER A 113 -4.52 -38.00 7.06
C SER A 113 -4.86 -37.90 8.55
N TRP A 114 -5.92 -37.19 8.89
CA TRP A 114 -6.28 -36.94 10.28
C TRP A 114 -7.77 -36.75 10.50
N TYR A 115 -8.15 -36.92 11.77
CA TYR A 115 -9.53 -36.88 12.22
C TYR A 115 -9.65 -36.12 13.54
N LEU A 116 -10.87 -35.72 13.86
CA LEU A 116 -11.25 -35.28 15.19
C LEU A 116 -11.88 -36.44 15.94
N ASP A 117 -11.47 -36.60 17.20
CA ASP A 117 -11.98 -37.61 18.12
C ASP A 117 -12.47 -36.93 19.41
N ASP A 118 -13.74 -37.13 19.75
CA ASP A 118 -14.36 -36.65 20.99
C ASP A 118 -14.54 -37.77 22.04
N GLY A 119 -14.06 -38.98 21.75
CA GLY A 119 -14.25 -40.20 22.53
C GLY A 119 -15.54 -40.96 22.18
N THR A 120 -16.46 -40.38 21.42
CA THR A 120 -17.71 -41.02 20.98
C THR A 120 -17.67 -41.45 19.52
N GLY A 121 -16.91 -40.76 18.68
CA GLY A 121 -16.74 -41.06 17.28
C GLY A 121 -15.54 -40.34 16.66
N ARG A 122 -15.23 -40.67 15.41
CA ARG A 122 -14.14 -40.06 14.63
C ARG A 122 -14.68 -39.44 13.36
N VAL A 123 -14.18 -38.26 13.01
CA VAL A 123 -14.56 -37.56 11.79
C VAL A 123 -13.31 -37.04 11.09
N TYR A 124 -13.08 -37.47 9.85
CA TYR A 124 -11.92 -37.06 9.08
C TYR A 124 -12.05 -35.62 8.58
N VAL A 125 -10.96 -34.86 8.55
CA VAL A 125 -10.96 -33.47 8.08
C VAL A 125 -10.08 -33.37 6.84
N ILE A 126 -10.59 -32.75 5.78
CA ILE A 126 -9.89 -32.60 4.51
C ILE A 126 -9.74 -31.12 4.16
N GLY A 127 -8.53 -30.73 3.73
CA GLY A 127 -8.24 -29.41 3.18
C GLY A 127 -8.08 -28.33 4.25
N ALA A 128 -7.71 -28.69 5.47
CA ALA A 128 -7.61 -27.78 6.61
C ALA A 128 -6.58 -26.66 6.40
N ARG A 129 -5.53 -26.88 5.59
CA ARG A 129 -4.55 -25.83 5.21
C ARG A 129 -5.20 -24.58 4.63
N GLY A 130 -6.32 -24.75 3.93
CA GLY A 130 -7.06 -23.65 3.33
C GLY A 130 -8.13 -23.06 4.24
N ALA A 131 -8.21 -23.47 5.51
CA ALA A 131 -9.19 -22.97 6.45
C ALA A 131 -8.78 -21.63 7.06
N THR A 132 -9.77 -20.79 7.31
CA THR A 132 -9.54 -19.53 8.01
C THR A 132 -9.35 -19.83 9.51
N GLY A 133 -8.34 -19.21 10.12
CA GLY A 133 -8.09 -19.32 11.56
C GLY A 133 -7.25 -20.51 12.00
N LEU A 134 -6.75 -21.34 11.07
CA LEU A 134 -5.78 -22.38 11.37
C LEU A 134 -4.48 -21.70 11.78
N VAL A 135 -4.07 -21.89 13.02
CA VAL A 135 -2.81 -21.39 13.57
C VAL A 135 -2.00 -22.59 14.02
N LEU A 136 -0.86 -22.81 13.38
CA LEU A 136 0.09 -23.87 13.75
C LEU A 136 0.96 -23.39 14.90
N ALA A 137 1.15 -24.26 15.91
CA ALA A 137 2.02 -23.97 17.04
C ALA A 137 3.48 -24.04 16.59
N VAL A 138 4.34 -23.16 17.12
CA VAL A 138 5.77 -23.24 16.84
C VAL A 138 6.33 -24.44 17.59
N GLY A 139 6.76 -25.46 16.85
CA GLY A 139 7.37 -26.68 17.39
C GLY A 139 8.86 -26.49 17.67
N SER A 140 9.59 -25.88 16.74
CA SER A 140 11.00 -25.52 16.92
C SER A 140 11.38 -24.27 16.13
N GLU A 141 12.32 -23.49 16.67
CA GLU A 141 13.00 -22.40 15.98
C GLU A 141 14.50 -22.57 16.18
N LYS A 142 15.22 -22.89 15.10
CA LYS A 142 16.67 -23.08 15.11
C LYS A 142 17.32 -22.06 14.21
N PHE A 143 18.16 -21.20 14.79
CA PHE A 143 19.00 -20.28 14.04
C PHE A 143 20.35 -20.93 13.78
N GLU A 144 20.67 -21.14 12.50
CA GLU A 144 21.97 -21.62 12.05
C GLU A 144 22.78 -20.40 11.61
N GLU A 145 23.75 -20.00 12.43
CA GLU A 145 24.65 -18.90 12.09
C GLU A 145 25.45 -19.25 10.83
N SER A 146 25.65 -18.27 9.95
CA SER A 146 26.50 -18.45 8.77
C SER A 146 27.93 -18.69 9.25
N GLY A 147 28.35 -19.97 9.26
CA GLY A 147 29.73 -20.34 9.59
C GLY A 147 30.70 -19.49 8.76
N GLN A 148 31.72 -18.92 9.40
CA GLN A 148 32.74 -18.11 8.76
C GLN A 148 33.57 -18.97 7.80
N SER A 149 33.06 -19.33 6.62
CA SER A 149 33.90 -19.82 5.55
C SER A 149 34.65 -18.60 5.00
N ILE A 150 35.88 -18.42 5.48
CA ILE A 150 36.81 -17.31 5.23
C ILE A 150 36.97 -17.00 3.72
N VAL A 151 36.62 -17.94 2.83
CA VAL A 151 36.76 -17.80 1.38
C VAL A 151 35.52 -17.16 0.70
N ARG A 152 34.36 -17.08 1.37
CA ARG A 152 33.12 -16.47 0.82
C ARG A 152 32.78 -15.11 1.42
N GLY A 153 33.31 -14.81 2.62
CA GLY A 153 33.00 -13.58 3.37
C GLY A 153 33.53 -12.27 2.77
N THR A 154 34.49 -12.31 1.84
CA THR A 154 35.02 -11.11 1.18
C THR A 154 34.20 -10.65 -0.03
N LEU A 155 33.42 -11.55 -0.65
CA LEU A 155 32.57 -11.20 -1.80
C LEU A 155 31.24 -10.57 -1.36
N ASP A 156 30.68 -11.04 -0.26
CA ASP A 156 29.41 -10.54 0.30
C ASP A 156 29.53 -9.07 0.78
N TYR A 157 30.69 -8.69 1.34
CA TYR A 157 30.96 -7.29 1.73
C TYR A 157 31.01 -6.34 0.53
N LEU A 158 31.45 -6.82 -0.64
CA LEU A 158 31.50 -6.03 -1.86
C LEU A 158 30.12 -5.85 -2.51
N GLN A 159 29.14 -6.70 -2.19
CA GLN A 159 27.76 -6.60 -2.65
C GLN A 159 26.83 -5.85 -1.68
N GLY A 160 27.34 -5.34 -0.55
CA GLY A 160 26.55 -4.56 0.42
C GLY A 160 25.55 -5.39 1.24
N LEU A 161 25.72 -6.71 1.26
CA LEU A 161 24.88 -7.66 2.00
C LEU A 161 25.75 -8.47 2.95
N LYS A 162 25.47 -8.45 4.25
CA LYS A 162 26.18 -9.27 5.24
C LYS A 162 25.28 -10.39 5.74
N MET A 163 25.63 -11.62 5.43
CA MET A 163 24.90 -12.81 5.85
C MET A 163 25.01 -13.03 7.37
N LEU A 164 23.87 -13.18 8.06
CA LEU A 164 23.81 -13.50 9.49
C LEU A 164 23.62 -15.00 9.73
N GLY A 165 22.73 -15.62 8.97
CA GLY A 165 22.40 -17.03 9.14
C GLY A 165 21.04 -17.39 8.55
N ILE A 166 20.62 -18.62 8.79
CA ILE A 166 19.34 -19.16 8.35
C ILE A 166 18.52 -19.53 9.59
N LYS A 167 17.35 -18.91 9.74
CA LYS A 167 16.36 -19.28 10.74
C LYS A 167 15.45 -20.37 10.16
N ARG A 168 15.55 -21.59 10.69
CA ARG A 168 14.61 -22.66 10.39
C ARG A 168 13.53 -22.67 11.47
N THR A 169 12.28 -22.52 11.05
CA THR A 169 11.11 -22.58 11.94
C THR A 169 10.24 -23.74 11.50
N GLU A 170 9.92 -24.62 12.43
CA GLU A 170 8.99 -25.74 12.25
C GLU A 170 7.71 -25.42 13.03
N ARG A 171 6.59 -25.31 12.32
CA ARG A 171 5.26 -25.11 12.90
C ARG A 171 4.44 -26.38 12.74
N VAL A 172 3.73 -26.78 13.78
CA VAL A 172 3.09 -28.09 13.87
C VAL A 172 1.67 -27.95 14.42
N LEU A 173 0.74 -28.74 13.88
CA LEU A 173 -0.54 -29.07 14.51
C LEU A 173 -0.37 -30.39 15.28
N PRO A 174 -0.14 -30.36 16.61
CA PRO A 174 0.17 -31.56 17.35
C PRO A 174 -1.04 -32.47 17.53
N VAL A 175 -0.80 -33.78 17.58
CA VAL A 175 -1.81 -34.78 17.93
C VAL A 175 -2.28 -34.55 19.38
N GLY A 176 -3.58 -34.76 19.64
CA GLY A 176 -4.23 -34.61 20.94
C GLY A 176 -4.72 -33.18 21.26
N MET A 177 -4.39 -32.20 20.41
CA MET A 177 -4.77 -30.80 20.60
C MET A 177 -6.28 -30.60 20.37
N PRO A 178 -7.00 -29.88 21.25
CA PRO A 178 -8.42 -29.62 21.07
C PRO A 178 -8.65 -28.60 19.95
N LEU A 179 -9.47 -28.98 18.98
CA LEU A 179 -9.71 -28.19 17.78
C LEU A 179 -11.21 -28.14 17.49
N THR A 180 -11.67 -26.99 17.01
CA THR A 180 -13.03 -26.79 16.49
C THR A 180 -12.95 -26.56 14.99
N VAL A 181 -13.71 -27.34 14.24
CA VAL A 181 -13.77 -27.28 12.77
C VAL A 181 -15.20 -26.99 12.34
N VAL A 182 -15.33 -26.01 11.45
CA VAL A 182 -16.58 -25.65 10.80
C VAL A 182 -16.43 -25.91 9.31
N GLY A 183 -17.25 -26.80 8.78
CA GLY A 183 -17.20 -27.18 7.37
C GLY A 183 -18.41 -27.99 6.95
N GLU A 184 -18.43 -28.38 5.68
CA GLU A 184 -19.47 -29.23 5.12
C GLU A 184 -19.18 -30.69 5.50
N ALA A 185 -20.14 -31.35 6.14
CA ALA A 185 -20.05 -32.77 6.43
C ALA A 185 -20.61 -33.59 5.27
N VAL A 186 -19.81 -34.53 4.80
CA VAL A 186 -20.14 -35.46 3.72
C VAL A 186 -19.90 -36.87 4.23
N LYS A 187 -20.81 -37.78 3.88
CA LYS A 187 -20.67 -39.21 4.15
C LYS A 187 -20.17 -39.87 2.86
N ASP A 188 -19.07 -40.59 2.95
CA ASP A 188 -18.55 -41.37 1.83
C ASP A 188 -19.37 -42.64 1.62
N ASP A 189 -19.19 -43.31 0.48
CA ASP A 189 -19.89 -44.55 0.11
C ASP A 189 -19.65 -45.69 1.12
N ILE A 190 -18.54 -45.63 1.87
CA ILE A 190 -18.14 -46.57 2.92
C ILE A 190 -18.88 -46.28 4.25
N GLY A 191 -19.59 -45.15 4.33
CA GLY A 191 -20.30 -44.71 5.53
C GLY A 191 -19.47 -43.86 6.50
N THR A 192 -18.19 -43.62 6.18
CA THR A 192 -17.31 -42.74 6.95
C THR A 192 -17.70 -41.28 6.76
N VAL A 193 -17.77 -40.52 7.86
CA VAL A 193 -18.08 -39.09 7.82
C VAL A 193 -16.78 -38.30 7.71
N ARG A 194 -16.75 -37.35 6.78
CA ARG A 194 -15.65 -36.41 6.58
C ARG A 194 -16.15 -34.97 6.51
N ILE A 195 -15.34 -34.05 7.01
CA ILE A 195 -15.58 -32.61 6.92
C ILE A 195 -14.65 -32.04 5.86
N GLN A 196 -15.24 -31.36 4.88
CA GLN A 196 -14.53 -30.73 3.78
C GLN A 196 -14.86 -29.24 3.67
N ARG A 197 -14.10 -28.54 2.84
CA ARG A 197 -14.39 -27.14 2.53
C ARG A 197 -15.77 -27.02 1.87
N PRO A 198 -16.71 -26.22 2.42
CA PRO A 198 -18.02 -26.01 1.83
C PRO A 198 -17.96 -25.33 0.47
N HIS A 199 -18.87 -25.69 -0.44
CA HIS A 199 -19.03 -25.01 -1.73
C HIS A 199 -19.47 -23.54 -1.58
N LYS A 200 -20.30 -23.26 -0.54
CA LYS A 200 -20.76 -21.93 -0.18
C LYS A 200 -20.69 -21.78 1.34
N GLY A 201 -19.97 -20.76 1.81
CA GLY A 201 -19.85 -20.46 3.22
C GLY A 201 -18.39 -20.49 3.70
N PRO A 202 -18.14 -20.01 4.92
CA PRO A 202 -16.79 -19.93 5.45
C PRO A 202 -16.33 -21.28 6.00
N PHE A 203 -15.06 -21.60 5.77
CA PHE A 203 -14.38 -22.79 6.32
C PHE A 203 -13.45 -22.35 7.45
N TYR A 204 -13.70 -22.82 8.67
CA TYR A 204 -12.89 -22.45 9.83
C TYR A 204 -12.28 -23.67 10.49
N VAL A 205 -11.03 -23.54 10.89
CA VAL A 205 -10.33 -24.51 11.75
C VAL A 205 -9.65 -23.68 12.82
N THR A 206 -10.02 -23.83 14.09
CA THR A 206 -9.49 -22.98 15.16
C THR A 206 -9.34 -23.73 16.48
N HIS A 207 -8.42 -23.28 17.33
CA HIS A 207 -8.27 -23.77 18.70
C HIS A 207 -9.29 -23.17 19.67
N LYS A 208 -10.07 -22.16 19.24
CA LYS A 208 -11.07 -21.48 20.07
C LYS A 208 -12.43 -22.18 19.97
N THR A 209 -13.25 -22.02 21.00
CA THR A 209 -14.63 -22.52 20.94
C THR A 209 -15.47 -21.71 19.94
N ILE A 210 -16.53 -22.32 19.42
CA ILE A 210 -17.43 -21.66 18.46
C ILE A 210 -18.03 -20.36 19.02
N ASP A 211 -18.40 -20.35 20.32
CA ASP A 211 -18.98 -19.17 20.96
C ASP A 211 -17.96 -18.02 21.06
N GLN A 212 -16.70 -18.34 21.38
CA GLN A 212 -15.63 -17.35 21.38
C GLN A 212 -15.35 -16.81 19.98
N LEU A 213 -15.42 -17.66 18.95
CA LEU A 213 -15.26 -17.24 17.56
C LEU A 213 -16.38 -16.30 17.12
N ILE A 214 -17.65 -16.65 17.39
CA ILE A 214 -18.81 -15.82 17.08
C ILE A 214 -18.73 -14.48 17.82
N ALA A 215 -18.38 -14.49 19.11
CA ALA A 215 -18.23 -13.27 19.90
C ALA A 215 -17.12 -12.36 19.34
N HIS A 216 -16.00 -12.94 18.93
CA HIS A 216 -14.89 -12.23 18.31
C HIS A 216 -15.32 -11.58 16.99
N LEU A 217 -15.90 -12.36 16.06
CA LEU A 217 -16.40 -11.84 14.78
C LEU A 217 -17.46 -10.75 14.96
N GLY A 218 -18.37 -10.91 15.93
CA GLY A 218 -19.38 -9.90 16.26
C GLY A 218 -18.78 -8.61 16.84
N LYS A 219 -17.68 -8.69 17.61
CA LYS A 219 -16.96 -7.51 18.11
C LYS A 219 -16.30 -6.75 16.94
N TRP A 220 -15.62 -7.45 16.05
CA TRP A 220 -14.98 -6.83 14.87
C TRP A 220 -16.00 -6.26 13.90
N ALA A 221 -17.11 -6.95 13.64
CA ALA A 221 -18.19 -6.45 12.81
C ALA A 221 -18.76 -5.12 13.35
N ARG A 222 -18.99 -5.02 14.67
CA ARG A 222 -19.41 -3.77 15.32
C ARG A 222 -18.35 -2.68 15.20
N LEU A 223 -17.08 -3.00 15.48
CA LEU A 223 -15.97 -2.06 15.39
C LEU A 223 -15.84 -1.48 13.97
N TYR A 224 -15.87 -2.33 12.94
CA TYR A 224 -15.82 -1.89 11.54
C TYR A 224 -17.03 -1.07 11.13
N LYS A 225 -18.22 -1.40 11.62
CA LYS A 225 -19.43 -0.60 11.39
C LYS A 225 -19.28 0.82 11.97
N TYR A 226 -18.82 0.95 13.21
CA TYR A 226 -18.59 2.26 13.83
C TYR A 226 -17.45 3.04 13.17
N ALA A 227 -16.34 2.37 12.83
CA ALA A 227 -15.22 2.99 12.13
C ALA A 227 -15.63 3.51 10.74
N SER A 228 -16.40 2.72 9.98
CA SER A 228 -16.97 3.13 8.69
C SER A 228 -17.90 4.34 8.83
N MET A 229 -18.77 4.35 9.84
CA MET A 229 -19.66 5.48 10.10
C MET A 229 -18.88 6.75 10.45
N GLY A 230 -17.84 6.62 11.28
CA GLY A 230 -16.94 7.73 11.63
C GLY A 230 -16.20 8.31 10.43
N LEU A 231 -15.60 7.45 9.59
CA LEU A 231 -14.92 7.90 8.36
C LEU A 231 -15.91 8.51 7.36
N THR A 232 -17.14 8.02 7.28
CA THR A 232 -18.17 8.60 6.39
C THR A 232 -18.50 10.03 6.82
N LEU A 233 -18.71 10.26 8.12
CA LEU A 233 -18.97 11.59 8.67
C LEU A 233 -17.78 12.54 8.45
N PHE A 234 -16.56 12.06 8.70
CA PHE A 234 -15.35 12.85 8.51
C PHE A 234 -15.10 13.17 7.03
N GLY A 235 -15.27 12.19 6.14
CA GLY A 235 -15.17 12.38 4.68
C GLY A 235 -16.20 13.37 4.16
N ALA A 236 -17.46 13.25 4.60
CA ALA A 236 -18.52 14.19 4.26
C ALA A 236 -18.22 15.62 4.72
N TYR A 237 -17.66 15.78 5.93
CA TYR A 237 -17.22 17.08 6.44
C TYR A 237 -16.13 17.72 5.56
N LEU A 238 -15.10 16.95 5.16
CA LEU A 238 -14.04 17.45 4.29
C LEU A 238 -14.57 17.87 2.91
N LEU A 239 -15.48 17.09 2.34
CA LEU A 239 -16.14 17.42 1.08
C LEU A 239 -17.00 18.69 1.20
N ALA A 240 -17.79 18.81 2.28
CA ALA A 240 -18.62 19.97 2.55
C ALA A 240 -17.78 21.24 2.76
N LYS A 241 -16.66 21.16 3.49
CA LYS A 241 -15.73 22.27 3.69
C LYS A 241 -15.15 22.76 2.35
N HIS A 242 -14.70 21.84 1.50
CA HIS A 242 -14.13 22.18 0.19
C HIS A 242 -15.20 22.76 -0.75
N ALA A 243 -16.41 22.20 -0.73
CA ALA A 243 -17.54 22.72 -1.48
C ALA A 243 -17.95 24.11 -1.02
N PHE A 244 -17.96 24.36 0.30
CA PHE A 244 -18.27 25.67 0.87
C PHE A 244 -17.26 26.73 0.44
N GLN A 245 -15.96 26.45 0.53
CA GLN A 245 -14.91 27.35 0.06
C GLN A 245 -15.06 27.65 -1.43
N TYR A 246 -15.26 26.61 -2.24
CA TYR A 246 -15.47 26.76 -3.68
C TYR A 246 -16.72 27.60 -4.02
N VAL A 247 -17.84 27.38 -3.32
CA VAL A 247 -19.07 28.14 -3.53
C VAL A 247 -18.90 29.59 -3.08
N MET A 248 -18.26 29.84 -1.94
CA MET A 248 -18.02 31.20 -1.44
C MET A 248 -17.10 32.01 -2.37
N GLU A 249 -16.01 31.43 -2.86
CA GLU A 249 -15.14 32.05 -3.87
C GLU A 249 -15.93 32.39 -5.14
N ARG A 250 -16.75 31.43 -5.61
CA ARG A 250 -17.56 31.64 -6.81
C ARG A 250 -18.63 32.72 -6.58
N ARG A 251 -19.27 32.76 -5.41
CA ARG A 251 -20.27 33.78 -5.04
C ARG A 251 -19.66 35.18 -4.99
N CYS A 252 -18.47 35.33 -4.42
CA CYS A 252 -17.71 36.60 -4.43
C CYS A 252 -17.43 37.07 -5.88
N HIS A 253 -16.99 36.15 -6.75
CA HIS A 253 -16.76 36.47 -8.16
C HIS A 253 -18.04 36.84 -8.92
N TRP A 254 -19.18 36.22 -8.58
CA TRP A 254 -20.49 36.58 -9.14
C TRP A 254 -20.91 38.00 -8.72
N GLU A 255 -20.72 38.37 -7.46
CA GLU A 255 -21.05 39.71 -6.95
C GLU A 255 -20.14 40.79 -7.55
N LEU A 256 -18.84 40.51 -7.69
CA LEU A 256 -17.87 41.40 -8.38
C LEU A 256 -18.22 41.59 -9.86
N ARG A 257 -18.57 40.52 -10.60
CA ARG A 257 -19.02 40.64 -12.00
C ARG A 257 -20.29 41.45 -12.14
N LYS A 258 -21.24 41.31 -11.20
CA LYS A 258 -22.49 42.08 -11.21
C LYS A 258 -22.23 43.58 -11.00
N ARG A 259 -21.30 43.95 -10.11
CA ARG A 259 -20.88 45.34 -9.93
C ARG A 259 -20.12 45.88 -11.15
N LEU A 260 -19.25 45.09 -11.76
CA LEU A 260 -18.54 45.47 -12.99
C LEU A 260 -19.47 45.60 -14.22
N SER A 261 -20.51 44.78 -14.34
CA SER A 261 -21.50 44.93 -15.42
C SER A 261 -22.34 46.20 -15.32
N VAL A 262 -22.50 46.76 -14.11
CA VAL A 262 -23.15 48.06 -13.91
C VAL A 262 -22.19 49.19 -14.31
N ILE A 263 -20.91 49.11 -13.92
CA ILE A 263 -19.89 50.11 -14.27
C ILE A 263 -19.62 50.18 -15.78
N VAL A 264 -19.58 49.04 -16.48
CA VAL A 264 -19.38 49.01 -17.94
C VAL A 264 -20.58 49.59 -18.71
N PHE A 265 -21.78 49.59 -18.13
CA PHE A 265 -22.97 50.20 -18.74
C PHE A 265 -23.00 51.73 -18.61
N GLU A 266 -22.21 52.29 -17.69
CA GLU A 266 -22.15 53.73 -17.40
C GLU A 266 -21.12 54.48 -18.27
N ILE A 267 -20.25 53.74 -18.98
CA ILE A 267 -19.40 54.30 -20.04
C ILE A 267 -20.22 54.32 -21.34
N ARG A 268 -21.22 55.20 -21.42
CA ARG A 268 -21.78 55.59 -22.73
C ARG A 268 -20.69 56.34 -23.49
N PRO A 269 -20.39 56.01 -24.76
CA PRO A 269 -19.48 56.83 -25.54
C PRO A 269 -20.11 58.22 -25.66
N VAL A 270 -19.38 59.24 -25.18
CA VAL A 270 -19.72 60.64 -25.45
C VAL A 270 -19.57 60.82 -26.96
N THR A 271 -20.67 60.77 -27.70
CA THR A 271 -20.68 61.08 -29.12
C THR A 271 -20.44 62.58 -29.26
N PHE A 272 -19.18 62.96 -29.52
CA PHE A 272 -18.85 64.32 -29.94
C PHE A 272 -19.45 64.58 -31.33
N PHE A 273 -20.47 65.44 -31.37
CA PHE A 273 -21.06 65.95 -32.60
C PHE A 273 -20.21 67.13 -33.08
N PHE A 274 -19.36 66.92 -34.09
CA PHE A 274 -18.69 68.02 -34.80
C PHE A 274 -19.52 68.35 -36.05
N PRO A 275 -20.02 69.59 -36.22
CA PRO A 275 -20.66 70.01 -37.46
C PRO A 275 -19.58 70.38 -38.48
N SER A 276 -19.92 70.23 -39.75
CA SER A 276 -19.17 70.60 -40.96
C SER A 276 -17.91 69.79 -41.29
N GLY A 277 -18.15 68.66 -41.94
CA GLY A 277 -17.68 68.43 -43.32
C GLY A 277 -16.17 68.44 -43.55
N HIS A 278 -15.57 67.24 -43.53
CA HIS A 278 -14.82 66.66 -44.65
C HIS A 278 -14.48 65.21 -44.29
N ALA A 279 -14.83 64.29 -45.18
CA ALA A 279 -14.63 62.86 -45.00
C ALA A 279 -13.17 62.49 -45.24
N LEU A 280 -12.50 61.95 -44.22
CA LEU A 280 -11.27 61.18 -44.37
C LEU A 280 -11.48 59.82 -43.74
N CYS A 281 -11.64 58.83 -44.63
CA CYS A 281 -11.79 57.43 -44.33
C CYS A 281 -10.43 56.88 -43.89
N LEU A 282 -10.28 56.53 -42.62
CA LEU A 282 -9.15 55.73 -42.12
C LEU A 282 -9.73 54.52 -41.38
N GLY A 283 -10.12 53.52 -42.17
CA GLY A 283 -10.25 52.16 -41.69
C GLY A 283 -8.86 51.56 -41.55
N VAL A 284 -8.47 51.23 -40.31
CA VAL A 284 -7.37 50.30 -40.03
C VAL A 284 -7.87 49.25 -39.06
N LEU A 285 -8.29 48.13 -39.65
CA LEU A 285 -7.99 46.74 -39.28
C LEU A 285 -7.91 46.40 -37.78
N MET A 286 -9.05 45.90 -37.28
CA MET A 286 -9.07 44.70 -36.43
C MET A 286 -8.42 43.53 -37.18
N SER A 287 -7.18 43.14 -36.84
CA SER A 287 -6.67 41.76 -36.95
C SER A 287 -5.26 41.62 -36.34
N SER A 288 -5.13 40.67 -35.42
CA SER A 288 -3.94 39.84 -35.12
C SER A 288 -2.61 40.49 -34.74
N VAL A 289 -2.31 40.52 -33.43
CA VAL A 289 -1.00 40.10 -32.89
C VAL A 289 -1.21 39.39 -31.54
N MET A 290 -1.26 38.06 -31.59
CA MET A 290 -0.80 37.19 -30.50
C MET A 290 0.71 37.01 -30.67
N SER A 291 1.52 37.57 -29.77
CA SER A 291 2.90 37.17 -29.41
C SER A 291 3.42 38.24 -28.44
N GLY A 292 3.83 37.99 -27.19
CA GLY A 292 4.67 36.92 -26.72
C GLY A 292 6.14 37.37 -26.71
N GLY A 293 6.56 38.14 -25.70
CA GLY A 293 7.98 38.46 -25.45
C GLY A 293 8.18 39.52 -24.35
N PRO A 294 9.03 39.28 -23.32
CA PRO A 294 9.21 40.20 -22.19
C PRO A 294 10.24 41.29 -22.49
N VAL A 295 9.94 42.52 -22.09
CA VAL A 295 10.85 43.66 -22.14
C VAL A 295 11.74 43.66 -20.89
N ALA A 296 13.04 43.52 -21.09
CA ALA A 296 14.07 43.78 -20.10
C ALA A 296 14.16 45.29 -19.85
N ILE A 297 14.11 45.70 -18.58
CA ILE A 297 14.49 47.05 -18.15
C ILE A 297 15.69 46.90 -17.21
N THR A 298 16.80 47.49 -17.64
CA THR A 298 18.07 47.63 -16.93
C THR A 298 18.12 48.94 -16.14
N ARG A 299 18.99 48.96 -15.11
CA ARG A 299 19.53 50.09 -14.32
C ARG A 299 18.56 50.72 -13.30
N THR A 300 18.94 51.13 -12.08
CA THR A 300 20.26 51.36 -11.46
C THR A 300 20.11 51.49 -9.94
N SER A 301 21.18 51.09 -9.24
CA SER A 301 21.67 51.44 -7.90
C SER A 301 21.00 52.55 -7.07
N ALA A 302 20.78 52.27 -5.78
CA ALA A 302 21.17 53.14 -4.66
C ALA A 302 21.22 52.36 -3.33
N HIS A 303 22.40 52.32 -2.70
CA HIS A 303 22.61 52.03 -1.26
C HIS A 303 22.34 53.29 -0.42
N PRO A 304 22.02 53.18 0.87
CA PRO A 304 23.04 53.29 1.94
C PRO A 304 22.86 52.27 3.10
N SER A 305 23.93 51.64 3.61
CA SER A 305 24.69 51.98 4.85
C SER A 305 23.89 51.76 6.15
N ALA A 306 24.09 50.67 6.92
CA ALA A 306 25.12 50.42 7.97
C ALA A 306 24.62 50.71 9.40
N VAL A 307 25.30 50.15 10.44
CA VAL A 307 25.08 50.22 11.92
C VAL A 307 24.32 49.01 12.51
N THR A 308 24.68 48.33 13.61
CA THR A 308 25.91 47.77 14.23
C THR A 308 25.46 46.99 15.49
N ASN A 309 26.18 45.91 15.82
CA ASN A 309 26.48 45.32 17.15
C ASN A 309 25.40 44.58 17.98
N ASP A 310 25.65 43.27 18.14
CA ASP A 310 25.97 42.52 19.38
C ASP A 310 25.17 42.74 20.68
N ASP A 311 24.55 41.66 21.19
CA ASP A 311 25.02 40.87 22.36
C ASP A 311 23.89 40.04 23.03
N GLY A 312 24.24 38.85 23.54
CA GLY A 312 23.77 38.44 24.88
C GLY A 312 22.73 37.33 25.07
N PHE A 313 23.14 36.07 24.90
CA PHE A 313 23.14 35.00 25.93
C PHE A 313 21.86 34.54 26.71
N SER A 314 21.51 33.26 26.49
CA SER A 314 21.07 32.20 27.45
C SER A 314 19.68 32.19 28.12
N ARG A 315 18.87 31.15 27.84
CA ARG A 315 18.62 30.00 28.75
C ARG A 315 17.60 28.96 28.20
N LEU A 316 18.10 27.72 28.04
CA LEU A 316 17.56 26.41 28.45
C LEU A 316 16.12 25.93 28.11
N ALA A 317 16.10 24.85 27.32
CA ALA A 317 15.40 23.57 27.49
C ALA A 317 13.86 23.49 27.44
N PHE A 318 13.31 22.77 26.45
CA PHE A 318 12.72 21.42 26.58
C PHE A 318 12.04 20.96 25.27
N GLY A 319 12.23 19.68 24.92
CA GLY A 319 11.17 18.79 24.42
C GLY A 319 10.51 19.04 23.05
N ASP A 320 11.08 18.40 22.03
CA ASP A 320 10.45 17.37 21.18
C ASP A 320 9.12 17.59 20.41
N LEU A 321 9.02 16.87 19.27
CA LEU A 321 7.94 16.74 18.27
C LEU A 321 7.82 17.82 17.17
N ARG A 322 8.51 17.57 16.03
CA ARG A 322 8.15 18.17 14.73
C ARG A 322 7.52 17.14 13.78
N HIS A 323 6.31 17.50 13.38
CA HIS A 323 5.34 16.86 12.48
C HIS A 323 5.85 16.73 11.02
N PRO A 324 5.45 15.69 10.26
CA PRO A 324 5.77 15.51 8.84
C PRO A 324 4.61 15.95 7.93
N LEU A 325 4.66 17.14 7.33
CA LEU A 325 3.74 17.56 6.27
C LEU A 325 4.42 18.53 5.28
N GLU A 326 5.42 18.08 4.52
CA GLU A 326 5.94 18.84 3.35
C GLU A 326 6.52 17.88 2.29
N PHE A 327 5.72 16.93 1.78
CA PHE A 327 6.15 16.01 0.70
C PHE A 327 5.07 15.66 -0.34
N LYS A 328 3.94 16.38 -0.39
CA LYS A 328 2.80 16.04 -1.28
C LYS A 328 2.69 16.86 -2.57
N TRP A 329 3.55 17.83 -2.85
CA TRP A 329 3.39 18.73 -4.00
C TRP A 329 4.29 18.44 -5.21
N ALA A 330 5.33 17.61 -5.07
CA ALA A 330 6.21 17.23 -6.20
C ALA A 330 5.65 16.08 -7.07
N PHE A 331 4.81 15.20 -6.51
CA PHE A 331 4.37 13.96 -7.17
C PHE A 331 3.32 14.18 -8.28
N SER A 332 2.57 15.29 -8.23
CA SER A 332 1.43 15.52 -9.14
C SER A 332 1.83 16.02 -10.54
N ARG A 333 3.05 16.53 -10.73
CA ARG A 333 3.52 16.99 -12.05
C ARG A 333 4.15 15.87 -12.90
N VAL A 334 4.70 14.84 -12.24
CA VAL A 334 5.35 13.69 -12.89
C VAL A 334 4.34 12.80 -13.63
N LEU A 335 3.16 12.59 -13.06
CA LEU A 335 2.09 11.78 -13.68
C LEU A 335 1.49 12.43 -14.94
N ALA A 336 1.46 13.77 -15.02
CA ALA A 336 0.92 14.48 -16.19
C ALA A 336 1.86 14.44 -17.42
N ALA A 337 3.17 14.30 -17.20
CA ALA A 337 4.16 14.16 -18.28
C ALA A 337 4.19 12.73 -18.85
N ALA A 338 3.99 11.71 -18.01
CA ALA A 338 3.95 10.31 -18.42
C ALA A 338 2.74 9.98 -19.33
N ALA A 339 1.61 10.66 -19.14
CA ALA A 339 0.38 10.42 -19.90
C ALA A 339 0.43 10.87 -21.38
N LYS A 340 1.38 11.72 -21.79
CA LYS A 340 1.46 12.22 -23.18
C LYS A 340 2.22 11.31 -24.15
N ARG A 341 2.98 10.31 -23.69
CA ARG A 341 3.77 9.44 -24.59
C ARG A 341 3.06 8.16 -25.04
N GLN A 342 2.03 7.70 -24.35
CA GLN A 342 1.29 6.47 -24.73
C GLN A 342 0.51 6.56 -26.06
N ARG A 343 0.41 7.73 -26.68
CA ARG A 343 -0.30 7.87 -27.96
C ARG A 343 0.58 7.67 -29.19
N GLN A 344 1.91 7.59 -29.04
CA GLN A 344 2.85 7.60 -30.16
C GLN A 344 3.50 6.24 -30.43
N ASP A 345 3.45 5.31 -29.48
CA ASP A 345 4.12 4.00 -29.59
C ASP A 345 3.22 2.88 -30.14
N ASN A 346 1.94 3.16 -30.44
CA ASN A 346 0.94 2.14 -30.78
C ASN A 346 0.63 1.99 -32.28
N GLU A 347 1.41 2.61 -33.17
CA GLU A 347 1.16 2.60 -34.63
C GLU A 347 2.26 1.90 -35.45
N SER A 348 3.20 1.20 -34.82
CA SER A 348 4.23 0.48 -35.57
C SER A 348 4.73 -0.77 -34.85
N SER A 349 4.07 -1.91 -35.07
CA SER A 349 4.71 -3.18 -35.47
C SER A 349 3.74 -4.35 -35.44
N ASP A 350 3.41 -4.83 -36.63
CA ASP A 350 2.84 -6.16 -36.90
C ASP A 350 4.00 -7.02 -37.42
N GLY A 351 4.14 -8.26 -36.93
CA GLY A 351 4.99 -9.28 -37.57
C GLY A 351 6.16 -9.90 -36.79
N LYS A 352 5.89 -11.12 -36.31
CA LYS A 352 6.74 -12.33 -36.35
C LYS A 352 7.54 -12.75 -35.09
N ALA A 353 7.28 -14.00 -34.73
CA ALA A 353 7.81 -14.79 -33.63
C ALA A 353 9.26 -15.28 -33.86
N GLU A 354 9.99 -15.53 -32.77
CA GLU A 354 10.50 -16.86 -32.37
C GLU A 354 11.21 -16.84 -30.99
N ASN A 355 11.08 -17.99 -30.31
CA ASN A 355 11.51 -18.50 -29.00
C ASN A 355 12.68 -17.88 -28.20
N GLY A 356 12.53 -17.91 -26.86
CA GLY A 356 13.61 -17.86 -25.88
C GLY A 356 13.11 -17.66 -24.44
N SER A 357 13.65 -18.43 -23.50
CA SER A 357 13.21 -18.68 -22.13
C SER A 357 13.42 -17.56 -21.10
N GLU A 358 12.87 -17.82 -19.91
CA GLU A 358 13.19 -17.27 -18.58
C GLU A 358 12.37 -16.09 -18.03
N SER A 359 11.92 -16.38 -16.81
CA SER A 359 11.24 -15.55 -15.84
C SER A 359 12.00 -14.26 -15.54
N ASP A 360 11.34 -13.12 -15.67
CA ASP A 360 11.80 -11.89 -15.03
C ASP A 360 10.64 -11.10 -14.44
N SER A 361 10.39 -11.38 -13.16
CA SER A 361 9.52 -10.63 -12.25
C SER A 361 10.21 -9.37 -11.72
N SER A 362 10.89 -8.60 -12.57
CA SER A 362 11.65 -7.40 -12.17
C SER A 362 11.47 -6.18 -13.08
N LYS A 363 10.35 -6.06 -13.81
CA LYS A 363 10.01 -4.85 -14.59
C LYS A 363 9.03 -3.90 -13.87
N LYS A 364 9.26 -3.63 -12.58
CA LYS A 364 8.49 -2.59 -11.86
C LYS A 364 9.31 -1.49 -11.20
N ASP A 365 10.61 -1.39 -11.48
CA ASP A 365 11.49 -0.38 -10.86
C ASP A 365 12.22 0.56 -11.84
N ARG A 366 11.73 0.67 -13.09
CA ARG A 366 12.28 1.60 -14.10
C ARG A 366 11.30 2.71 -14.51
N LEU A 367 10.59 3.29 -13.55
CA LEU A 367 9.68 4.43 -13.81
C LEU A 367 9.92 5.63 -12.89
N MET A 368 11.17 5.89 -12.52
CA MET A 368 11.60 7.25 -12.14
C MET A 368 12.67 7.71 -13.13
N PRO A 369 12.37 8.71 -13.99
CA PRO A 369 13.25 9.07 -15.09
C PRO A 369 14.50 9.78 -14.56
N ASN A 370 15.63 9.61 -15.28
CA ASN A 370 16.93 10.24 -14.98
C ASN A 370 16.93 11.77 -15.17
N LEU A 371 15.86 12.47 -14.79
CA LEU A 371 15.65 13.90 -15.05
C LEU A 371 16.11 14.77 -13.88
N CYS A 372 16.53 15.98 -14.21
CA CYS A 372 16.87 17.01 -13.24
C CYS A 372 15.65 17.38 -12.40
N VAL A 373 15.81 17.39 -11.07
CA VAL A 373 14.73 17.68 -10.10
C VAL A 373 14.23 19.14 -10.14
N ILE A 374 14.96 20.03 -10.82
CA ILE A 374 14.63 21.46 -10.92
C ILE A 374 13.84 21.74 -12.19
N CYS A 375 14.41 21.47 -13.37
CA CYS A 375 13.73 21.75 -14.64
C CYS A 375 12.75 20.64 -15.04
N LEU A 376 12.95 19.40 -14.58
CA LEU A 376 12.21 18.21 -14.99
C LEU A 376 12.21 17.99 -16.52
N GLU A 377 13.17 18.57 -17.22
CA GLU A 377 13.24 18.61 -18.69
C GLU A 377 14.49 17.90 -19.22
N GLN A 378 15.65 18.19 -18.62
CA GLN A 378 16.94 17.61 -19.02
C GLN A 378 17.36 16.49 -18.07
N GLU A 379 18.16 15.54 -18.54
CA GLU A 379 18.72 14.51 -17.68
C GLU A 379 19.72 15.10 -16.67
N TYR A 380 19.75 14.55 -15.45
CA TYR A 380 20.75 14.97 -14.48
C TYR A 380 22.14 14.52 -14.94
N ASN A 381 23.10 15.43 -14.93
CA ASN A 381 24.46 15.18 -15.42
C ASN A 381 25.52 15.96 -14.64
N SER A 382 25.20 16.42 -13.42
CA SER A 382 26.13 17.10 -12.52
C SER A 382 26.10 16.50 -11.12
N VAL A 383 27.28 16.37 -10.50
CA VAL A 383 27.50 15.95 -9.10
C VAL A 383 27.90 17.17 -8.26
N PHE A 384 27.35 17.30 -7.06
CA PHE A 384 27.73 18.36 -6.10
C PHE A 384 28.77 17.89 -5.08
N VAL A 385 29.89 18.59 -4.94
CA VAL A 385 30.96 18.31 -3.96
C VAL A 385 30.81 19.25 -2.75
N PRO A 386 30.96 18.77 -1.50
CA PRO A 386 31.38 17.41 -1.10
C PRO A 386 30.24 16.38 -0.98
N CYS A 387 28.98 16.78 -1.17
CA CYS A 387 27.83 15.93 -0.78
C CYS A 387 27.51 14.74 -1.70
N GLY A 388 28.08 14.65 -2.89
CA GLY A 388 27.93 13.53 -3.84
C GLY A 388 26.58 13.44 -4.57
N HIS A 389 25.62 14.32 -4.33
CA HIS A 389 24.28 14.21 -4.89
C HIS A 389 24.21 14.54 -6.40
N MET A 390 23.62 13.63 -7.18
CA MET A 390 23.37 13.76 -8.63
C MET A 390 21.88 13.97 -8.90
N CYS A 391 21.41 15.21 -8.83
CA CYS A 391 19.99 15.51 -8.99
C CYS A 391 19.70 16.62 -10.02
N CYS A 392 20.73 17.27 -10.56
CA CYS A 392 20.58 18.42 -11.45
C CYS A 392 21.28 18.22 -12.79
N CYS A 393 20.79 18.93 -13.82
CA CYS A 393 21.54 19.12 -15.06
C CYS A 393 22.51 20.30 -14.89
N THR A 394 23.48 20.40 -15.81
CA THR A 394 24.56 21.40 -15.72
C THR A 394 24.01 22.84 -15.72
N SER A 395 22.96 23.11 -16.48
CA SER A 395 22.31 24.43 -16.55
C SER A 395 21.59 24.82 -15.27
N CYS A 396 20.93 23.89 -14.59
CA CYS A 396 20.30 24.18 -13.29
C CYS A 396 21.34 24.25 -12.16
N SER A 397 22.42 23.47 -12.23
CA SER A 397 23.45 23.42 -11.20
C SER A 397 24.23 24.72 -11.04
N SER A 398 24.41 25.51 -12.10
CA SER A 398 25.17 26.77 -12.07
C SER A 398 24.49 27.89 -11.28
N HIS A 399 23.20 27.75 -10.98
CA HIS A 399 22.43 28.75 -10.22
C HIS A 399 22.24 28.39 -8.75
N LEU A 400 22.87 27.31 -8.27
CA LEU A 400 22.67 26.80 -6.92
C LEU A 400 23.92 27.02 -6.07
N THR A 401 23.73 27.55 -4.87
CA THR A 401 24.75 27.64 -3.83
C THR A 401 24.70 26.46 -2.86
N ASN A 402 23.52 25.82 -2.72
CA ASN A 402 23.29 24.70 -1.81
C ASN A 402 22.61 23.53 -2.55
N CYS A 403 22.92 22.31 -2.14
CA CYS A 403 22.34 21.10 -2.72
C CYS A 403 20.82 21.00 -2.44
N PRO A 404 19.96 20.77 -3.44
CA PRO A 404 18.51 20.66 -3.25
C PRO A 404 18.07 19.49 -2.35
N LEU A 405 18.89 18.44 -2.25
CA LEU A 405 18.58 17.24 -1.48
C LEU A 405 19.03 17.36 -0.02
N CYS A 406 20.31 17.61 0.22
CA CYS A 406 20.87 17.64 1.57
C CYS A 406 21.06 19.05 2.16
N ARG A 407 20.82 20.10 1.36
CA ARG A 407 20.99 21.52 1.73
C ARG A 407 22.42 21.93 2.11
N GLY A 408 23.40 21.04 1.95
CA GLY A 408 24.82 21.34 2.12
C GLY A 408 25.31 22.37 1.10
N ARG A 409 26.29 23.19 1.50
CA ARG A 409 26.93 24.17 0.62
C ARG A 409 27.67 23.44 -0.52
N ILE A 410 27.48 23.91 -1.75
CA ILE A 410 28.16 23.38 -2.93
C ILE A 410 29.49 24.11 -3.06
N GLU A 411 30.58 23.37 -2.95
CA GLU A 411 31.93 23.91 -3.16
C GLU A 411 32.36 23.76 -4.62
N GLN A 412 31.98 22.66 -5.26
CA GLN A 412 32.29 22.38 -6.65
C GLN A 412 31.15 21.60 -7.33
N VAL A 413 30.94 21.88 -8.61
CA VAL A 413 30.02 21.13 -9.49
C VAL A 413 30.85 20.40 -10.54
N VAL A 414 30.71 19.07 -10.61
CA VAL A 414 31.42 18.24 -11.58
C VAL A 414 30.42 17.66 -12.58
N ARG A 415 30.65 17.87 -13.88
CA ARG A 415 29.82 17.29 -14.94
C ARG A 415 30.19 15.83 -15.17
N THR A 416 29.21 14.94 -15.17
CA THR A 416 29.38 13.52 -15.46
C THR A 416 28.97 13.21 -16.89
N PHE A 417 29.80 12.45 -17.60
CA PHE A 417 29.48 11.89 -18.91
C PHE A 417 29.14 10.41 -18.73
N ARG A 418 27.95 10.01 -19.16
CA ARG A 418 27.55 8.60 -19.24
C ARG A 418 27.84 8.13 -20.68
N HIS A 419 28.48 6.97 -20.81
CA HIS A 419 28.77 6.33 -22.10
C HIS A 419 27.57 5.54 -22.61
#